data_AF-A0A2S9G6N7-F1
#
_entry.id   AF-A0A2S9G6N7-F1
#
_cell.length_a   1.000
_cell.length_b   1.000
_cell.length_c   1.000
_cell.angle_alpha   90.00
_cell.angle_beta   90.00
_cell.angle_gamma   90.00
#
_symmetry.space_group_name_H-M   'P 1'
#
loop_
_entity.id
_entity.type
_entity.pdbx_description
1 polymer ?
#
loop_
_entity_poly.entity_id
_entity_poly.type
_entity_poly.pdbx_seq_one_letter_code
_entity_poly.pdbx_strand_id
1 'polypeptide(L)'
;DLMQRCFTGLETRSNRIILSPYWPESLGVLAIPIHYRGLHLHLRVSGKGVIISVDPRDAAGIEVECHGQVVELMPGTTVRFPG
;
A
#
# COMPACT_ATOMS: atom_id res chain seq x y z
N ASP A 1 -16.63 -2.64 -1.50
CA ASP A 1 -15.35 -2.41 -0.81
C ASP A 1 -15.20 -0.97 -0.27
N LEU A 2 -16.28 -0.35 0.26
CA LEU A 2 -16.14 1.02 0.78
C LEU A 2 -15.49 1.04 2.17
N MET A 3 -15.88 0.08 3.03
CA MET A 3 -15.39 -0.03 4.41
C MET A 3 -13.88 -0.25 4.49
N GLN A 4 -13.30 -1.14 3.67
CA GLN A 4 -11.85 -1.40 3.68
C GLN A 4 -11.05 -0.19 3.20
N ARG A 5 -11.53 0.54 2.20
CA ARG A 5 -10.92 1.80 1.75
C ARG A 5 -10.95 2.88 2.83
N CYS A 6 -12.06 3.01 3.58
CA CYS A 6 -12.14 3.95 4.71
C CYS A 6 -11.07 3.67 5.77
N PHE A 7 -10.77 2.39 6.06
CA PHE A 7 -9.79 2.04 7.09
C PHE A 7 -8.34 1.99 6.58
N THR A 8 -8.09 1.85 5.29
CA THR A 8 -6.73 1.90 4.73
C THR A 8 -6.30 3.30 4.32
N GLY A 9 -7.27 4.21 4.10
CA GLY A 9 -7.01 5.53 3.51
C GLY A 9 -6.40 5.40 2.10
N LEU A 10 -6.68 4.31 1.39
CA LEU A 10 -6.08 4.02 0.10
C LEU A 10 -6.63 4.95 -0.98
N GLU A 11 -5.74 5.79 -1.51
CA GLU A 11 -6.02 6.74 -2.58
C GLU A 11 -4.96 6.65 -3.68
N THR A 12 -5.33 7.05 -4.90
CA THR A 12 -4.38 7.22 -5.99
C THR A 12 -4.42 8.67 -6.47
N ARG A 13 -3.26 9.33 -6.51
CA ARG A 13 -3.14 10.74 -6.90
C ARG A 13 -1.81 10.97 -7.57
N SER A 14 -1.78 11.63 -8.73
CA SER A 14 -0.54 12.09 -9.38
C SER A 14 0.59 11.04 -9.49
N ASN A 15 0.30 9.80 -9.91
CA ASN A 15 1.26 8.68 -9.95
C ASN A 15 1.73 8.14 -8.58
N ARG A 16 0.95 8.39 -7.53
CA ARG A 16 1.28 7.97 -6.17
C ARG A 16 0.14 7.16 -5.58
N ILE A 17 0.50 6.13 -4.84
CA ILE A 17 -0.41 5.46 -3.90
C ILE A 17 -0.25 6.15 -2.55
N ILE A 18 -1.36 6.63 -1.99
CA ILE A 18 -1.39 7.28 -0.68
C ILE A 18 -2.16 6.37 0.27
N LEU A 19 -1.63 6.22 1.49
CA LEU A 19 -2.17 5.38 2.54
C LEU A 19 -2.24 6.18 3.84
N SER A 20 -3.33 5.97 4.59
CA SER A 20 -3.54 6.52 5.92
C SER A 20 -4.30 5.49 6.76
N PRO A 21 -3.66 4.36 7.07
CA PRO A 21 -4.33 3.24 7.71
C PRO A 21 -4.73 3.54 9.16
N TYR A 22 -5.96 3.16 9.48
CA TYR A 22 -6.54 3.06 10.81
C TYR A 22 -7.31 1.75 10.89
N TRP A 23 -6.65 0.64 10.58
CA TRP A 23 -7.25 -0.69 10.56
C TRP A 23 -7.41 -1.26 11.98
N PRO A 24 -8.60 -1.72 12.39
CA PRO A 24 -8.79 -2.30 13.72
C PRO A 24 -7.95 -3.58 13.90
N GLU A 25 -7.09 -3.61 14.93
CA GLU A 25 -6.22 -4.78 15.20
C GLU A 25 -7.02 -6.06 15.49
N SER A 26 -8.22 -5.94 16.06
CA SER A 26 -9.13 -7.06 16.31
C SER A 26 -9.61 -7.76 15.05
N LEU A 27 -9.52 -7.12 13.88
CA LEU A 27 -9.84 -7.71 12.58
C LEU A 27 -8.63 -8.41 11.94
N GLY A 28 -7.49 -8.47 12.63
CA GLY A 28 -6.27 -9.10 12.14
C GLY A 28 -5.61 -8.28 11.03
N VAL A 29 -5.04 -8.97 10.03
CA VAL A 29 -4.33 -8.34 8.91
C VAL A 29 -5.24 -8.30 7.70
N LEU A 30 -5.50 -7.11 7.16
CA LEU A 30 -6.06 -6.99 5.82
C LEU A 30 -4.98 -7.29 4.78
N ALA A 31 -5.22 -8.25 3.90
CA ALA A 31 -4.32 -8.57 2.78
C ALA A 31 -5.09 -8.46 1.46
N ILE A 32 -4.70 -7.54 0.59
CA ILE A 32 -5.38 -7.30 -0.69
C ILE A 32 -4.36 -7.13 -1.83
N PRO A 33 -4.60 -7.75 -3.00
CA PRO A 33 -3.85 -7.43 -4.20
C PRO A 33 -4.37 -6.13 -4.82
N ILE A 34 -3.47 -5.31 -5.37
CA ILE A 34 -3.78 -4.08 -6.09
C ILE A 34 -3.03 -4.12 -7.42
N HIS A 35 -3.75 -3.87 -8.52
CA HIS A 35 -3.14 -3.62 -9.81
C HIS A 35 -3.05 -2.11 -10.03
N TYR A 36 -1.84 -1.58 -10.18
CA TYR A 36 -1.62 -0.15 -10.39
C TYR A 36 -0.49 0.06 -11.40
N ARG A 37 -0.79 0.74 -12.51
CA ARG A 37 0.20 1.06 -13.56
C ARG A 37 1.01 -0.15 -14.07
N GLY A 38 0.35 -1.30 -14.21
CA GLY A 38 1.00 -2.54 -14.65
C GLY A 38 1.77 -3.28 -13.55
N LEU A 39 1.88 -2.70 -12.35
CA LEU A 39 2.42 -3.37 -11.17
C LEU A 39 1.35 -4.19 -10.46
N HIS A 40 1.77 -5.35 -9.96
CA HIS A 40 1.00 -6.22 -9.10
C HIS A 40 1.53 -6.03 -7.68
N LEU A 41 0.75 -5.31 -6.87
CA LEU A 41 1.10 -4.96 -5.50
C LEU A 41 0.33 -5.86 -4.55
N HIS A 42 0.99 -6.31 -3.49
CA HIS A 42 0.34 -7.01 -2.39
C HIS A 42 0.43 -6.13 -1.15
N LEU A 43 -0.73 -5.62 -0.73
CA LEU A 43 -0.85 -4.75 0.43
C LEU A 43 -1.22 -5.57 1.66
N ARG A 44 -0.50 -5.39 2.76
CA ARG A 44 -0.85 -5.91 4.08
C ARG A 44 -0.96 -4.77 5.07
N VAL A 45 -2.12 -4.63 5.73
CA VAL A 45 -2.41 -3.55 6.68
C VAL A 45 -2.76 -4.14 8.04
N SER A 46 -2.18 -3.58 9.10
CA SER A 46 -2.46 -3.93 10.50
C SER A 46 -2.28 -2.69 11.38
N GLY A 47 -3.31 -2.32 12.14
CA GLY A 47 -3.27 -1.08 12.91
C GLY A 47 -3.06 0.13 11.99
N LYS A 48 -1.96 0.85 12.24
CA LYS A 48 -1.48 1.97 11.42
C LYS A 48 -0.31 1.60 10.50
N GLY A 49 0.13 0.34 10.53
CA GLY A 49 1.26 -0.14 9.75
C GLY A 49 0.86 -0.71 8.40
N VAL A 50 1.80 -0.64 7.46
CA VAL A 50 1.65 -1.17 6.10
C VAL A 50 2.89 -1.92 5.66
N ILE A 51 2.70 -3.05 5.00
CA ILE A 51 3.71 -3.70 4.16
C ILE A 51 3.19 -3.75 2.73
N ILE A 52 4.03 -3.34 1.78
CA ILE A 52 3.72 -3.41 0.34
C ILE A 52 4.85 -4.15 -0.35
N SER A 53 4.51 -5.23 -1.06
CA SER A 53 5.44 -5.93 -1.94
C SER A 53 4.98 -5.85 -3.39
N VAL A 54 5.92 -5.80 -4.32
CA VAL A 54 5.65 -5.75 -5.76
C VAL A 54 6.24 -6.99 -6.42
N ASP A 55 5.46 -7.66 -7.25
CA ASP A 55 6.00 -8.73 -8.08
C ASP A 55 7.07 -8.18 -9.05
N PRO A 56 8.14 -8.93 -9.36
CA PRO A 56 9.11 -8.51 -10.37
C PRO A 56 8.42 -8.25 -11.72
N ARG A 57 8.68 -7.07 -12.31
CA ARG A 57 8.11 -6.62 -13.58
C ARG A 57 9.08 -5.70 -14.30
N ASP A 58 9.00 -5.69 -15.64
CA ASP A 58 9.64 -4.69 -16.47
C ASP A 58 8.73 -3.45 -16.56
N ALA A 59 8.76 -2.64 -15.50
CA ALA A 59 7.93 -1.46 -15.34
C ALA A 59 8.67 -0.42 -14.46
N ALA A 60 8.29 0.85 -14.58
CA ALA A 60 8.83 1.90 -13.72
C ALA A 60 8.35 1.75 -12.27
N GLY A 61 9.15 2.24 -11.32
CA GLY A 61 8.75 2.39 -9.93
C GLY A 61 7.59 3.37 -9.76
N ILE A 62 6.92 3.29 -8.62
CA ILE A 62 5.87 4.22 -8.21
C ILE A 62 6.22 4.86 -6.88
N GLU A 63 5.69 6.05 -6.62
CA GLU A 63 5.74 6.61 -5.28
C GLU A 63 4.64 6.01 -4.41
N VAL A 64 5.01 5.69 -3.18
CA VAL A 64 4.07 5.34 -2.12
C VAL A 64 4.26 6.30 -0.97
N GLU A 65 3.15 6.86 -0.50
CA GLU A 65 3.08 7.67 0.70
C GLU A 65 2.27 6.96 1.78
N CYS A 66 2.79 6.95 3.01
CA CYS A 66 2.05 6.50 4.18
C CYS A 66 2.32 7.49 5.32
N HIS A 67 1.25 8.08 5.89
CA HIS A 67 1.34 9.08 6.96
C HIS A 67 2.36 10.21 6.66
N GLY A 68 2.41 10.67 5.40
CA GLY A 68 3.33 11.72 4.94
C GLY A 68 4.75 11.25 4.60
N GLN A 69 5.12 10.00 4.93
CA GLN A 69 6.40 9.43 4.51
C GLN A 69 6.28 8.91 3.07
N VAL A 70 7.09 9.46 2.17
CA VAL A 70 7.14 9.05 0.76
C VAL A 70 8.36 8.16 0.50
N VAL A 71 8.15 7.04 -0.20
CA VAL A 71 9.22 6.17 -0.69
C VAL A 71 8.96 5.79 -2.14
N GLU A 72 10.02 5.58 -2.90
CA GLU A 72 9.93 4.95 -4.21
C GLU A 72 9.85 3.42 -4.03
N LEU A 73 8.85 2.81 -4.66
CA LEU A 73 8.62 1.38 -4.65
C LEU A 73 8.94 0.81 -6.04
N MET A 74 10.03 0.05 -6.10
CA MET A 74 10.51 -0.57 -7.33
C MET A 74 9.91 -1.97 -7.51
N PRO A 75 9.75 -2.46 -8.75
CA PRO A 75 9.35 -3.84 -9.00
C PRO A 75 10.27 -4.85 -8.30
N GLY A 76 9.70 -5.93 -7.77
CA GLY A 76 10.45 -6.96 -7.04
C GLY A 76 10.90 -6.56 -5.63
N THR A 77 10.54 -5.36 -5.15
CA THR A 77 10.93 -4.90 -3.81
C THR A 77 9.77 -4.94 -2.83
N THR A 78 10.08 -4.69 -1.55
CA THR A 78 9.10 -4.58 -0.47
C THR A 78 9.45 -3.40 0.42
N VAL A 79 8.46 -2.58 0.73
CA VAL A 79 8.58 -1.46 1.67
C VAL A 79 7.70 -1.70 2.89
N ARG A 80 8.12 -1.13 4.02
CA ARG A 80 7.41 -1.24 5.30
C ARG A 80 7.28 0.15 5.92
N PHE A 81 6.06 0.47 6.33
CA PHE A 81 5.75 1.65 7.13
C PHE A 81 5.28 1.16 8.51
N PRO A 82 6.03 1.43 9.59
CA PRO A 82 5.58 1.10 10.93
C PRO A 82 4.38 1.98 11.32
N GLY A 83 3.53 1.45 12.22
CA GLY A 83 2.33 2.12 12.74
C GLY A 83 2.54 2.83 14.07
#